data_AF-A0A944CGP4-F1
#
_entry.id   AF-A0A944CGP4-F1
#
_cell.length_a   1.000
_cell.length_b   1.000
_cell.length_c   1.000
_cell.angle_alpha   90.00
_cell.angle_beta   90.00
_cell.angle_gamma   90.00
#
_symmetry.space_group_name_H-M   'P 1'
#
loop_
_entity.id
_entity.type
_entity.pdbx_description
1 polymer ?
#
loop_
_entity_poly.entity_id
_entity_poly.type
_entity_poly.pdbx_seq_one_letter_code
_entity_poly.pdbx_strand_id
1 'polypeptide(L)'
;MLKTKVNFTLKSIAAAAALAVVGAFSHTAPAVAESPFHTGVWQLNTKDGSRGLVVSDWLVFEDGLPKRWLYRRAGTNDANQFDFFTRSIGDKGYTPVGIRVYRTGEHTMKYTVAPKGEEAFEVTAERLSIPNYKNSCLSVEGKGKRFFGNWVGTAASQLKKLSLGRNILTIDGEKRNVTVEEVRVGRMGIVENGTPIGFFTDAGGDYAVLQMFKPGVTDAQMRDPKREILDFASEQVVRNPRGDCDRQIASRLKAMK
;
A
#
# COMPACT_ATOMS: atom_id res chain seq x y z
N MET A 1 -32.54 -29.94 69.91
CA MET A 1 -33.88 -30.18 69.33
C MET A 1 -34.26 -29.00 68.46
N LEU A 2 -34.69 -29.27 67.22
CA LEU A 2 -35.43 -28.44 66.23
C LEU A 2 -35.06 -26.95 66.06
N LYS A 3 -34.40 -26.59 64.94
CA LYS A 3 -34.99 -25.97 63.71
C LYS A 3 -35.74 -24.65 63.97
N THR A 4 -35.36 -23.54 63.31
CA THR A 4 -35.97 -23.04 62.05
C THR A 4 -35.14 -21.89 61.46
N LYS A 5 -35.04 -21.86 60.12
CA LYS A 5 -34.45 -20.81 59.26
C LYS A 5 -35.33 -19.55 59.24
N VAL A 6 -34.78 -18.39 58.85
CA VAL A 6 -35.19 -17.57 57.67
C VAL A 6 -34.32 -16.30 57.57
N ASN A 7 -33.38 -16.35 56.62
CA ASN A 7 -33.13 -15.43 55.50
C ASN A 7 -33.47 -13.90 55.53
N PHE A 8 -32.44 -13.16 55.04
CA PHE A 8 -32.45 -12.11 53.99
C PHE A 8 -32.51 -10.61 54.35
N THR A 9 -31.36 -9.95 54.05
CA THR A 9 -31.18 -8.64 53.36
C THR A 9 -31.56 -7.31 54.05
N LEU A 10 -30.57 -6.41 54.22
CA LEU A 10 -30.28 -5.23 53.36
C LEU A 10 -29.50 -4.11 54.11
N LYS A 11 -28.53 -3.54 53.37
CA LYS A 11 -28.13 -2.11 53.31
C LYS A 11 -27.36 -1.46 54.47
N SER A 12 -26.13 -1.04 54.16
CA SER A 12 -25.69 0.37 53.96
C SER A 12 -24.18 0.48 54.24
N ILE A 13 -23.31 0.56 53.23
CA ILE A 13 -22.71 1.77 52.61
C ILE A 13 -21.66 2.51 53.47
N ALA A 14 -20.44 2.55 52.88
CA ALA A 14 -19.37 3.56 52.92
C ALA A 14 -18.34 3.58 54.07
N ALA A 15 -17.08 3.32 53.70
CA ALA A 15 -15.92 4.21 53.87
C ALA A 15 -14.66 3.50 53.33
N ALA A 16 -14.21 3.84 52.12
CA ALA A 16 -13.01 4.66 51.87
C ALA A 16 -11.66 3.97 52.21
N ALA A 17 -11.02 3.40 51.18
CA ALA A 17 -9.57 3.24 51.13
C ALA A 17 -9.10 3.55 49.70
N ALA A 18 -8.39 4.66 49.55
CA ALA A 18 -7.82 5.12 48.30
C ALA A 18 -6.69 4.18 47.86
N LEU A 19 -6.90 3.47 46.75
CA LEU A 19 -5.84 2.76 46.04
C LEU A 19 -5.14 3.76 45.11
N ALA A 20 -3.87 4.00 45.39
CA ALA A 20 -2.95 4.68 44.49
C ALA A 20 -2.84 3.87 43.19
N VAL A 21 -3.57 4.29 42.15
CA VAL A 21 -3.26 3.87 40.78
C VAL A 21 -2.03 4.68 40.38
N VAL A 22 -0.87 4.04 40.48
CA VAL A 22 0.31 4.45 39.72
C VAL A 22 -0.12 4.37 38.26
N GLY A 23 -0.52 5.52 37.71
CA GLY A 23 -0.74 5.68 36.29
C GLY A 23 0.60 5.41 35.62
N ALA A 24 0.79 4.18 35.16
CA ALA A 24 1.69 3.89 34.09
C ALA A 24 1.18 4.71 32.90
N PHE A 25 1.66 5.95 32.79
CA PHE A 25 1.68 6.65 31.52
C PHE A 25 2.59 5.81 30.63
N SER A 26 2.02 4.77 30.04
CA SER A 26 2.52 4.21 28.80
C SER A 26 2.48 5.38 27.82
N HIS A 27 3.60 6.08 27.72
CA HIS A 27 3.93 6.88 26.56
C HIS A 27 3.92 5.91 25.39
N THR A 28 2.73 5.74 24.81
CA THR A 28 2.59 5.29 23.44
C THR A 28 3.28 6.38 22.64
N ALA A 29 4.56 6.17 22.36
CA ALA A 29 5.23 6.89 21.31
C ALA A 29 4.27 6.85 20.10
N PRO A 30 3.93 7.99 19.49
CA PRO A 30 3.16 7.96 18.27
C PRO A 30 3.93 7.05 17.32
N ALA A 31 3.23 6.07 16.75
CA ALA A 31 3.79 5.26 15.68
C ALA A 31 4.20 6.24 14.59
N VAL A 32 5.52 6.49 14.48
CA VAL A 32 6.14 7.23 13.39
C VAL A 32 6.02 6.34 12.16
N ALA A 33 4.80 6.20 11.63
CA ALA A 33 4.59 5.74 10.29
C ALA A 33 4.72 6.97 9.38
N GLU A 34 5.92 7.58 9.37
CA GLU A 34 6.31 8.31 8.18
C GLU A 34 6.20 7.29 7.03
N SER A 35 5.43 7.61 5.98
CA SER A 35 5.47 6.82 4.75
C SER A 35 6.93 6.51 4.44
N PRO A 36 7.27 5.23 4.22
CA PRO A 36 8.65 4.80 4.30
C PRO A 36 9.52 5.66 3.39
N PHE A 37 10.72 6.01 3.88
CA PHE A 37 11.57 7.03 3.28
C PHE A 37 11.66 6.95 1.75
N HIS A 38 11.69 5.76 1.16
CA HIS A 38 11.78 5.59 -0.29
C HIS A 38 10.60 6.15 -1.09
N THR A 39 9.41 6.33 -0.49
CA THR A 39 8.23 6.86 -1.20
C THR A 39 8.39 8.33 -1.54
N GLY A 40 8.24 8.65 -2.83
CA GLY A 40 8.41 10.01 -3.34
C GLY A 40 8.77 10.10 -4.82
N VAL A 41 8.96 11.34 -5.27
CA VAL A 41 9.54 11.68 -6.57
C VAL A 41 11.04 11.92 -6.36
N TRP A 42 11.86 11.26 -7.18
CA TRP A 42 13.30 11.23 -7.08
C TRP A 42 13.94 11.58 -8.42
N GLN A 43 15.10 12.21 -8.36
CA GLN A 43 16.04 12.33 -9.45
C GLN A 43 17.12 11.27 -9.29
N LEU A 44 17.19 10.33 -10.22
CA LEU A 44 18.31 9.39 -10.36
C LEU A 44 19.43 10.06 -11.15
N ASN A 45 20.63 10.08 -10.59
CA ASN A 45 21.82 10.60 -11.27
C ASN A 45 22.55 9.42 -11.93
N THR A 46 22.29 9.18 -13.21
CA THR A 46 22.95 8.12 -13.99
C THR A 46 24.15 8.66 -14.78
N LYS A 47 24.94 7.76 -15.38
CA LYS A 47 26.05 8.17 -16.27
C LYS A 47 25.57 8.91 -17.51
N ASP A 48 24.35 8.63 -17.97
CA ASP A 48 23.74 9.23 -19.17
C ASP A 48 22.96 10.51 -18.87
N GLY A 49 22.91 10.92 -17.60
CA GLY A 49 22.23 12.12 -17.12
C GLY A 49 21.16 11.87 -16.07
N SER A 50 20.50 12.95 -15.63
CA SER A 50 19.46 12.89 -14.61
C SER A 50 18.16 12.29 -15.16
N ARG A 51 17.57 11.34 -14.42
CA ARG A 51 16.31 10.68 -14.79
C ARG A 51 15.30 10.69 -13.64
N GLY A 52 14.03 10.95 -13.94
CA GLY A 52 12.97 10.88 -12.95
C GLY A 52 12.68 9.45 -12.50
N LEU A 53 12.37 9.28 -11.22
CA LEU A 53 11.87 8.04 -10.63
C LEU A 53 10.73 8.38 -9.67
N VAL A 54 9.62 7.66 -9.73
CA VAL A 54 8.59 7.73 -8.69
C VAL A 54 8.48 6.37 -8.04
N VAL A 55 8.61 6.37 -6.72
CA VAL A 55 8.50 5.17 -5.89
C VAL A 55 7.32 5.38 -4.95
N SER A 56 6.43 4.41 -4.88
CA SER A 56 5.39 4.29 -3.87
C SER A 56 5.69 3.11 -2.95
N ASP A 57 4.89 2.93 -1.90
CA ASP A 57 5.05 1.84 -0.94
C ASP A 57 4.96 0.44 -1.60
N TRP A 58 4.25 0.34 -2.73
CA TRP A 58 3.96 -0.93 -3.39
C TRP A 58 4.51 -1.04 -4.81
N LEU A 59 4.71 0.08 -5.50
CA LEU A 59 5.09 0.10 -6.92
C LEU A 59 6.13 1.16 -7.26
N VAL A 60 6.93 0.84 -8.26
CA VAL A 60 7.73 1.81 -9.02
C VAL A 60 7.00 2.19 -10.29
N PHE A 61 7.04 3.48 -10.58
CA PHE A 61 6.54 4.03 -11.83
C PHE A 61 7.68 4.21 -12.83
N GLU A 62 7.41 3.83 -14.05
CA GLU A 62 8.25 4.07 -15.22
C GLU A 62 7.38 4.70 -16.29
N ASP A 63 7.90 5.72 -16.97
CA ASP A 63 7.18 6.47 -18.00
C ASP A 63 5.82 7.02 -17.52
N GLY A 64 5.73 7.37 -16.24
CA GLY A 64 4.53 7.92 -15.62
C GLY A 64 3.45 6.91 -15.25
N LEU A 65 3.68 5.60 -15.43
CA LEU A 65 2.73 4.54 -15.09
C LEU A 65 3.32 3.55 -14.09
N PRO A 66 2.49 2.97 -13.19
CA PRO A 66 2.92 1.85 -12.37
C PRO A 66 3.44 0.72 -13.26
N LYS A 67 4.65 0.22 -12.98
CA LYS A 67 5.32 -0.77 -13.83
C LYS A 67 5.83 -1.99 -13.08
N ARG A 68 6.38 -1.79 -11.87
CA ARG A 68 6.99 -2.87 -11.08
C ARG A 68 6.43 -2.88 -9.67
N TRP A 69 6.03 -4.05 -9.22
CA TRP A 69 5.69 -4.32 -7.83
C TRP A 69 6.95 -4.40 -6.97
N LEU A 70 6.83 -3.88 -5.76
CA LEU A 70 7.83 -3.94 -4.70
C LEU A 70 7.34 -4.91 -3.63
N TYR A 71 8.12 -5.95 -3.37
CA TYR A 71 7.86 -6.91 -2.31
C TYR A 71 9.02 -6.88 -1.34
N ARG A 72 8.77 -6.27 -0.19
CA ARG A 72 9.79 -6.08 0.83
C ARG A 72 10.33 -7.42 1.32
N ARG A 73 11.65 -7.59 1.27
CA ARG A 73 12.32 -8.81 1.74
C ARG A 73 12.27 -8.87 3.27
N ALA A 74 12.07 -10.06 3.82
CA ALA A 74 12.17 -10.27 5.26
C ALA A 74 13.62 -10.03 5.74
N GLY A 75 13.79 -9.38 6.90
CA GLY A 75 15.10 -9.10 7.48
C GLY A 75 15.81 -7.86 6.93
N THR A 76 15.09 -6.95 6.25
CA THR A 76 15.64 -5.64 5.88
C THR A 76 15.92 -4.79 7.11
N ASN A 77 16.99 -3.99 7.06
CA ASN A 77 17.29 -3.04 8.12
C ASN A 77 16.51 -1.74 7.89
N ASP A 78 15.32 -1.65 8.50
CA ASP A 78 14.40 -0.52 8.31
C ASP A 78 14.93 0.84 8.79
N ALA A 79 16.05 0.86 9.50
CA ALA A 79 16.70 2.11 9.88
C ALA A 79 17.23 2.87 8.66
N ASN A 80 17.74 2.17 7.64
CA ASN A 80 18.38 2.81 6.48
C ASN A 80 18.44 1.98 5.19
N GLN A 81 18.02 0.71 5.17
CA GLN A 81 18.11 -0.14 3.99
C GLN A 81 16.82 -0.93 3.76
N PHE A 82 16.26 -0.79 2.57
CA PHE A 82 15.10 -1.54 2.11
C PHE A 82 15.48 -2.37 0.89
N ASP A 83 15.42 -3.69 1.03
CA ASP A 83 15.61 -4.63 -0.08
C ASP A 83 14.24 -5.13 -0.56
N PHE A 84 14.02 -5.07 -1.87
CA PHE A 84 12.80 -5.52 -2.49
C PHE A 84 13.06 -6.60 -3.53
N PHE A 85 12.29 -7.69 -3.44
CA PHE A 85 12.01 -8.47 -4.63
C PHE A 85 11.09 -7.65 -5.53
N THR A 86 11.27 -7.77 -6.84
CA THR A 86 10.43 -7.05 -7.80
C THR A 86 9.72 -8.00 -8.74
N ARG A 87 8.57 -7.56 -9.25
CA ARG A 87 7.86 -8.23 -10.35
C ARG A 87 7.29 -7.17 -11.28
N SER A 88 7.58 -7.25 -12.58
CA SER A 88 6.88 -6.40 -13.53
C SER A 88 5.40 -6.76 -13.55
N ILE A 89 4.51 -5.78 -13.66
CA ILE A 89 3.08 -6.05 -13.84
C ILE A 89 2.90 -6.96 -15.07
N GLY A 90 2.12 -8.04 -14.91
CA GLY A 90 1.92 -9.07 -15.93
C GLY A 90 2.91 -10.23 -15.93
N ASP A 91 4.06 -10.11 -15.25
CA ASP A 91 5.03 -11.21 -15.15
C ASP A 91 4.59 -12.27 -14.13
N LYS A 92 4.97 -13.53 -14.38
CA LYS A 92 4.86 -14.63 -13.42
C LYS A 92 6.13 -14.73 -12.58
N GLY A 93 5.98 -14.70 -11.25
CA GLY A 93 7.08 -14.87 -10.30
C GLY A 93 7.89 -13.59 -10.02
N TYR A 94 8.93 -13.69 -9.19
CA TYR A 94 9.78 -12.56 -8.81
C TYR A 94 11.11 -12.56 -9.57
N THR A 95 11.69 -11.37 -9.69
CA THR A 95 13.11 -11.20 -9.96
C THR A 95 13.85 -11.19 -8.61
N PRO A 96 14.77 -12.16 -8.35
CA PRO A 96 15.37 -12.38 -7.01
C PRO A 96 16.26 -11.26 -6.47
N VAL A 97 16.66 -10.31 -7.31
CA VAL A 97 17.29 -9.05 -6.88
C VAL A 97 16.65 -7.98 -7.74
N GLY A 98 15.78 -7.17 -7.17
CA GLY A 98 15.01 -6.21 -7.95
C GLY A 98 15.49 -4.79 -7.72
N ILE A 99 15.33 -4.33 -6.49
CA ILE A 99 15.65 -2.97 -6.06
C ILE A 99 16.20 -2.99 -4.64
N ARG A 100 17.26 -2.22 -4.40
CA ARG A 100 17.72 -1.84 -3.07
C ARG A 100 17.69 -0.33 -2.93
N VAL A 101 17.11 0.13 -1.82
CA VAL A 101 17.14 1.53 -1.43
C VAL A 101 17.97 1.65 -0.16
N TYR A 102 19.00 2.48 -0.18
CA TYR A 102 19.82 2.79 0.98
C TYR A 102 19.79 4.28 1.28
N ARG A 103 19.30 4.67 2.46
CA ARG A 103 19.25 6.05 2.91
C ARG A 103 20.68 6.56 3.16
N THR A 104 21.10 7.57 2.41
CA THR A 104 22.39 8.25 2.59
C THR A 104 22.26 9.63 3.22
N GLY A 105 21.04 10.14 3.37
CA GLY A 105 20.75 11.41 4.04
C GLY A 105 19.25 11.65 4.22
N GLU A 106 18.86 12.88 4.54
CA GLU A 106 17.44 13.28 4.67
C GLU A 106 16.72 13.38 3.31
N HIS A 107 17.45 13.77 2.27
CA HIS A 107 16.92 13.93 0.90
C HIS A 107 17.73 13.16 -0.14
N THR A 108 18.58 12.24 0.30
CA THR A 108 19.48 11.48 -0.58
C THR A 108 19.44 9.99 -0.29
N MET A 109 19.54 9.20 -1.35
CA MET A 109 19.63 7.74 -1.27
C MET A 109 20.57 7.17 -2.32
N LYS A 110 21.05 5.96 -2.08
CA LYS A 110 21.54 5.07 -3.13
C LYS A 110 20.39 4.17 -3.57
N TYR A 111 20.28 4.02 -4.88
CA TYR A 111 19.26 3.21 -5.53
C TYR A 111 19.95 2.21 -6.44
N THR A 112 19.85 0.93 -6.09
CA THR A 112 20.37 -0.16 -6.91
C THR A 112 19.21 -0.82 -7.64
N VAL A 113 19.35 -1.01 -8.95
CA VAL A 113 18.41 -1.78 -9.76
C VAL A 113 19.17 -2.95 -10.37
N ALA A 114 18.56 -4.13 -10.35
CA ALA A 114 19.04 -5.29 -11.07
C ALA A 114 17.97 -5.72 -12.09
N PRO A 115 17.98 -5.14 -13.30
CA PRO A 115 17.05 -5.54 -14.35
C PRO A 115 17.29 -7.00 -14.74
N LYS A 116 16.22 -7.69 -15.14
CA LYS A 116 16.30 -9.10 -15.51
C LYS A 116 17.18 -9.27 -16.75
N GLY A 117 18.29 -10.00 -16.60
CA GLY A 117 19.22 -10.27 -17.71
C GLY A 117 20.26 -9.17 -17.94
N GLU A 118 20.33 -8.16 -17.07
CA GLU A 118 21.32 -7.09 -17.12
C GLU A 118 22.14 -7.05 -15.82
N GLU A 119 23.32 -6.42 -15.86
CA GLU A 119 24.10 -6.19 -14.64
C GLU A 119 23.39 -5.19 -13.72
N ALA A 120 23.45 -5.46 -12.42
CA ALA A 120 22.95 -4.52 -11.43
C ALA A 120 23.77 -3.23 -11.46
N PHE A 121 23.09 -2.09 -11.43
CA PHE A 121 23.76 -0.79 -11.35
C PHE A 121 23.25 -0.01 -10.14
N GLU A 122 24.14 0.77 -9.55
CA GLU A 122 23.85 1.67 -8.43
C GLU A 122 23.95 3.12 -8.90
N VAL A 123 22.97 3.92 -8.50
CA VAL A 123 22.95 5.37 -8.74
C VAL A 123 22.67 6.10 -7.45
N THR A 124 23.12 7.35 -7.37
CA THR A 124 22.65 8.27 -6.33
C THR A 124 21.31 8.85 -6.75
N ALA A 125 20.46 9.11 -5.77
CA ALA A 125 19.16 9.72 -6.00
C ALA A 125 18.88 10.83 -5.01
N GLU A 126 18.34 11.93 -5.52
CA GLU A 126 17.96 13.11 -4.77
C GLU A 126 16.45 13.27 -4.75
N ARG A 127 15.87 13.59 -3.59
CA ARG A 127 14.43 13.70 -3.44
C ARG A 127 13.93 15.04 -3.99
N LEU A 128 12.93 15.00 -4.84
CA LEU A 128 12.28 16.18 -5.43
C LEU A 128 10.94 16.52 -4.76
N SER A 129 10.35 15.58 -4.00
CA SER A 129 9.11 15.74 -3.26
C SER A 129 9.35 15.98 -1.77
N ILE A 130 8.46 16.70 -1.08
CA ILE A 130 8.51 16.85 0.38
C ILE A 130 7.96 15.56 1.03
N PRO A 131 8.72 14.87 1.91
CA PRO A 131 8.23 13.71 2.66
C PRO A 131 7.00 14.08 3.49
N ASN A 132 5.96 13.23 3.50
CA ASN A 132 4.76 13.40 4.32
C ASN A 132 4.10 14.79 4.26
N TYR A 133 4.29 15.52 3.15
CA TYR A 133 3.58 16.78 2.96
C TYR A 133 2.09 16.49 3.05
N LYS A 134 1.36 17.23 3.87
CA LYS A 134 -0.09 17.08 4.00
C LYS A 134 -0.72 17.18 2.61
N ASN A 135 -1.50 16.17 2.22
CA ASN A 135 -2.04 16.03 0.86
C ASN A 135 -1.00 15.64 -0.22
N SER A 136 0.15 15.07 0.17
CA SER A 136 1.04 14.41 -0.77
C SER A 136 0.25 13.32 -1.46
N CYS A 137 0.23 13.45 -2.76
CA CYS A 137 -0.50 12.59 -3.65
C CYS A 137 0.06 11.15 -3.60
N LEU A 138 1.36 10.99 -3.31
CA LEU A 138 2.03 9.68 -3.15
C LEU A 138 1.89 9.07 -1.75
N SER A 139 1.25 9.76 -0.80
CA SER A 139 1.02 9.20 0.53
C SER A 139 -0.12 8.18 0.50
N VAL A 140 0.16 6.99 1.00
CA VAL A 140 -0.81 5.90 1.24
C VAL A 140 -1.71 6.20 2.45
N GLU A 141 -1.45 7.29 3.19
CA GLU A 141 -2.23 7.71 4.36
C GLU A 141 -3.62 8.25 3.96
N GLY A 142 -4.52 7.32 3.68
CA GLY A 142 -5.88 7.61 3.23
C GLY A 142 -6.81 6.40 3.28
N LYS A 143 -6.65 5.52 4.29
CA LYS A 143 -7.56 4.45 4.75
C LYS A 143 -8.74 4.13 3.82
N GLY A 144 -8.55 3.25 2.83
CA GLY A 144 -9.60 2.54 2.08
C GLY A 144 -10.60 3.36 1.24
N LYS A 145 -10.93 4.58 1.65
CA LYS A 145 -12.00 5.42 1.08
C LYS A 145 -11.63 5.92 -0.31
N ARG A 146 -10.33 6.11 -0.58
CA ARG A 146 -9.82 6.54 -1.88
C ARG A 146 -10.10 5.53 -3.00
N PHE A 147 -10.29 4.25 -2.67
CA PHE A 147 -10.61 3.22 -3.65
C PHE A 147 -12.03 3.30 -4.19
N PHE A 148 -12.97 3.85 -3.40
CA PHE A 148 -14.36 3.91 -3.81
C PHE A 148 -14.62 5.07 -4.77
N GLY A 149 -15.35 4.79 -5.85
CA GLY A 149 -15.66 5.76 -6.89
C GLY A 149 -15.32 5.25 -8.28
N ASN A 150 -15.20 6.20 -9.21
CA ASN A 150 -14.98 5.93 -10.62
C ASN A 150 -13.50 5.97 -10.98
N TRP A 151 -13.11 5.06 -11.86
CA TRP A 151 -11.79 4.86 -12.40
C TRP A 151 -11.89 4.65 -13.90
N VAL A 152 -10.83 5.02 -14.62
CA VAL A 152 -10.71 4.82 -16.07
C VAL A 152 -9.49 3.95 -16.36
N GLY A 153 -9.60 3.08 -17.35
CA GLY A 153 -8.43 2.31 -17.78
C GLY A 153 -7.35 3.21 -18.35
N THR A 154 -6.10 2.87 -18.06
CA THR A 154 -4.93 3.49 -18.72
C THR A 154 -4.63 2.79 -20.05
N ALA A 155 -3.64 3.27 -20.80
CA ALA A 155 -3.16 2.60 -22.01
C ALA A 155 -2.64 1.17 -21.77
N ALA A 156 -2.28 0.85 -20.53
CA ALA A 156 -1.86 -0.50 -20.12
C ALA A 156 -3.04 -1.39 -19.68
N SER A 157 -4.28 -0.89 -19.74
CA SER A 157 -5.48 -1.62 -19.34
C SER A 157 -6.37 -1.95 -20.53
N GLN A 158 -7.02 -3.10 -20.46
CA GLN A 158 -8.07 -3.53 -21.38
C GLN A 158 -9.45 -3.00 -20.97
N LEU A 159 -9.60 -2.53 -19.73
CA LEU A 159 -10.85 -1.97 -19.23
C LEU A 159 -11.00 -0.52 -19.72
N LYS A 160 -12.22 -0.07 -19.99
CA LYS A 160 -12.49 1.35 -20.29
C LYS A 160 -12.87 2.10 -19.02
N LYS A 161 -13.75 1.53 -18.21
CA LYS A 161 -14.30 2.14 -17.00
C LYS A 161 -14.42 1.10 -15.89
N LEU A 162 -14.10 1.54 -14.68
CA LEU A 162 -14.29 0.77 -13.47
C LEU A 162 -14.96 1.66 -12.42
N SER A 163 -15.90 1.11 -11.66
CA SER A 163 -16.43 1.76 -10.47
C SER A 163 -16.47 0.77 -9.33
N LEU A 164 -15.87 1.14 -8.20
CA LEU A 164 -15.90 0.35 -6.98
C LEU A 164 -16.77 1.06 -5.94
N GLY A 165 -17.87 0.42 -5.55
CA GLY A 165 -18.66 0.77 -4.38
C GLY A 165 -18.38 -0.21 -3.24
N ARG A 166 -19.03 -0.01 -2.08
CA ARG A 166 -18.87 -0.92 -0.93
C ARG A 166 -19.42 -2.32 -1.18
N ASN A 167 -20.47 -2.40 -1.97
CA ASN A 167 -21.22 -3.62 -2.23
C ASN A 167 -21.40 -3.93 -3.73
N ILE A 168 -20.75 -3.15 -4.59
CA ILE A 168 -20.91 -3.27 -6.04
C ILE A 168 -19.60 -2.98 -6.75
N LEU A 169 -19.24 -3.83 -7.68
CA LEU A 169 -18.17 -3.61 -8.64
C LEU A 169 -18.81 -3.46 -10.02
N THR A 170 -18.49 -2.38 -10.73
CA THR A 170 -18.90 -2.20 -12.12
C THR A 170 -17.67 -2.15 -13.01
N ILE A 171 -17.59 -3.02 -14.01
CA ILE A 171 -16.51 -3.05 -15.01
C ILE A 171 -17.17 -2.91 -16.38
N ASP A 172 -16.82 -1.88 -17.13
CA ASP A 172 -17.33 -1.61 -18.48
C ASP A 172 -18.87 -1.66 -18.63
N GLY A 173 -19.57 -1.33 -17.54
CA GLY A 173 -21.04 -1.32 -17.47
C GLY A 173 -21.65 -2.58 -16.84
N GLU A 174 -20.90 -3.66 -16.74
CA GLU A 174 -21.32 -4.90 -16.08
C GLU A 174 -21.23 -4.76 -14.56
N LYS A 175 -22.32 -5.05 -13.86
CA LYS A 175 -22.44 -4.92 -12.42
C LYS A 175 -22.32 -6.27 -11.74
N ARG A 176 -21.54 -6.30 -10.65
CA ARG A 176 -21.32 -7.46 -9.78
C ARG A 176 -21.62 -7.08 -8.34
N ASN A 177 -22.41 -7.90 -7.66
CA ASN A 177 -22.63 -7.74 -6.22
C ASN A 177 -21.42 -8.31 -5.49
N VAL A 178 -20.73 -7.46 -4.74
CA VAL A 178 -19.49 -7.85 -4.06
C VAL A 178 -19.54 -7.41 -2.62
N THR A 179 -18.63 -7.92 -1.80
CA THR A 179 -18.19 -7.28 -0.56
C THR A 179 -16.74 -6.85 -0.73
N VAL A 180 -16.40 -5.72 -0.13
CA VAL A 180 -15.06 -5.15 -0.19
C VAL A 180 -14.53 -5.01 1.22
N GLU A 181 -13.37 -5.59 1.49
CA GLU A 181 -12.71 -5.53 2.80
C GLU A 181 -11.26 -5.08 2.66
N GLU A 182 -10.75 -4.35 3.64
CA GLU A 182 -9.32 -4.02 3.68
C GLU A 182 -8.56 -5.27 4.12
N VAL A 183 -7.72 -5.79 3.23
CA VAL A 183 -6.94 -7.01 3.49
C VAL A 183 -5.59 -6.64 4.10
N ARG A 184 -4.97 -5.56 3.59
CA ARG A 184 -3.81 -4.89 4.15
C ARG A 184 -3.86 -3.41 3.79
N VAL A 185 -3.04 -2.59 4.44
CA VAL A 185 -2.93 -1.16 4.11
C VAL A 185 -2.68 -0.98 2.61
N GLY A 186 -3.52 -0.19 1.94
CA GLY A 186 -3.40 0.04 0.49
C GLY A 186 -3.80 -1.15 -0.38
N ARG A 187 -4.49 -2.18 0.14
CA ARG A 187 -5.00 -3.31 -0.64
C ARG A 187 -6.38 -3.77 -0.16
N MET A 188 -7.37 -3.64 -1.02
CA MET A 188 -8.74 -4.12 -0.79
C MET A 188 -8.93 -5.50 -1.39
N GLY A 189 -9.52 -6.43 -0.64
CA GLY A 189 -10.05 -7.69 -1.15
C GLY A 189 -11.47 -7.50 -1.66
N ILE A 190 -11.78 -8.14 -2.79
CA ILE A 190 -13.10 -8.13 -3.42
C ILE A 190 -13.62 -9.57 -3.44
N VAL A 191 -14.80 -9.78 -2.86
CA VAL A 191 -15.44 -11.08 -2.71
C VAL A 191 -16.81 -11.05 -3.37
N GLU A 192 -17.14 -12.04 -4.19
CA GLU A 192 -18.45 -12.20 -4.85
C GLU A 192 -19.05 -13.53 -4.39
N ASN A 193 -20.26 -13.49 -3.82
CA ASN A 193 -20.96 -14.68 -3.31
C ASN A 193 -20.10 -15.56 -2.38
N GLY A 194 -19.30 -14.94 -1.51
CA GLY A 194 -18.40 -15.65 -0.59
C GLY A 194 -17.12 -16.21 -1.24
N THR A 195 -16.87 -15.93 -2.52
CA THR A 195 -15.66 -16.33 -3.23
C THR A 195 -14.77 -15.12 -3.51
N PRO A 196 -13.48 -15.12 -3.10
CA PRO A 196 -12.54 -14.09 -3.50
C PRO A 196 -12.40 -14.00 -5.02
N ILE A 197 -12.54 -12.81 -5.58
CA ILE A 197 -12.42 -12.58 -7.04
C ILE A 197 -11.26 -11.67 -7.43
N GLY A 198 -10.73 -10.88 -6.50
CA GLY A 198 -9.54 -10.08 -6.80
C GLY A 198 -9.11 -9.15 -5.69
N PHE A 199 -8.01 -8.45 -5.95
CA PHE A 199 -7.56 -7.30 -5.18
C PHE A 199 -7.78 -6.00 -5.95
N PHE A 200 -7.98 -4.92 -5.21
CA PHE A 200 -7.80 -3.58 -5.69
C PHE A 200 -6.74 -2.88 -4.85
N THR A 201 -5.57 -2.66 -5.45
CA THR A 201 -4.36 -2.23 -4.76
C THR A 201 -4.01 -0.80 -5.15
N ASP A 202 -3.68 0.02 -4.15
CA ASP A 202 -3.22 1.39 -4.35
C ASP A 202 -1.88 1.34 -5.05
N ALA A 203 -1.76 2.06 -6.16
CA ALA A 203 -0.49 2.17 -6.84
C ALA A 203 0.27 3.45 -6.48
N GLY A 204 -0.29 4.27 -5.59
CA GLY A 204 0.17 5.61 -5.33
C GLY A 204 -0.49 6.61 -6.26
N GLY A 205 -0.79 7.77 -5.71
CA GLY A 205 -1.33 8.89 -6.45
C GLY A 205 -2.72 8.69 -7.01
N ASP A 206 -2.85 8.87 -8.33
CA ASP A 206 -4.11 8.74 -9.04
C ASP A 206 -4.32 7.32 -9.59
N TYR A 207 -3.44 6.37 -9.27
CA TYR A 207 -3.45 5.04 -9.89
C TYR A 207 -3.79 3.94 -8.90
N ALA A 208 -4.44 2.91 -9.41
CA ALA A 208 -4.67 1.67 -8.71
C ALA A 208 -4.55 0.51 -9.71
N VAL A 209 -4.35 -0.70 -9.19
CA VAL A 209 -4.32 -1.92 -10.00
C VAL A 209 -5.45 -2.84 -9.54
N LEU A 210 -6.37 -3.16 -10.45
CA LEU A 210 -7.34 -4.25 -10.26
C LEU A 210 -6.66 -5.57 -10.66
N GLN A 211 -6.55 -6.48 -9.72
CA GLN A 211 -5.88 -7.76 -9.88
C GLN A 211 -6.90 -8.88 -9.72
N MET A 212 -7.39 -9.42 -10.84
CA MET A 212 -8.40 -10.49 -10.83
C MET A 212 -7.74 -11.82 -10.54
N PHE A 213 -8.27 -12.59 -9.60
CA PHE A 213 -7.76 -13.90 -9.25
C PHE A 213 -8.04 -14.93 -10.34
N LYS A 214 -7.17 -15.94 -10.42
CA LYS A 214 -7.53 -17.19 -11.07
C LYS A 214 -8.51 -17.97 -10.19
N PRO A 215 -9.35 -18.86 -10.78
CA PRO A 215 -10.23 -19.71 -9.99
C PRO A 215 -9.48 -20.48 -8.90
N GLY A 216 -10.09 -20.60 -7.72
CA GLY A 216 -9.58 -21.42 -6.61
C GLY A 216 -8.80 -20.68 -5.53
N VAL A 217 -8.65 -19.35 -5.61
CA VAL A 217 -8.12 -18.55 -4.49
C VAL A 217 -9.09 -18.59 -3.31
N THR A 218 -8.59 -18.97 -2.14
CA THR A 218 -9.39 -19.04 -0.91
C THR A 218 -9.30 -17.77 -0.08
N ASP A 219 -10.30 -17.57 0.78
CA ASP A 219 -10.32 -16.51 1.80
C ASP A 219 -9.04 -16.47 2.65
N ALA A 220 -8.55 -17.64 3.06
CA ALA A 220 -7.34 -17.75 3.86
C ALA A 220 -6.10 -17.29 3.05
N GLN A 221 -6.02 -17.64 1.78
CA GLN A 221 -4.93 -17.19 0.91
C GLN A 221 -4.99 -15.70 0.62
N MET A 222 -6.19 -15.15 0.39
CA MET A 222 -6.39 -13.73 0.17
C MET A 222 -5.91 -12.92 1.39
N ARG A 223 -6.25 -13.38 2.61
CA ARG A 223 -5.99 -12.64 3.85
C ARG A 223 -4.61 -12.87 4.48
N ASP A 224 -3.84 -13.87 4.02
CA ASP A 224 -2.58 -14.28 4.67
C ASP A 224 -1.50 -13.18 4.63
N PRO A 225 -0.99 -12.70 5.79
CA PRO A 225 0.19 -11.89 6.03
C PRO A 225 1.43 -12.03 5.17
N LYS A 226 1.74 -13.31 4.98
CA LYS A 226 3.08 -13.83 4.78
C LYS A 226 3.23 -14.45 3.40
N ARG A 227 2.11 -14.66 2.71
CA ARG A 227 2.04 -15.19 1.37
C ARG A 227 1.48 -14.14 0.43
N GLU A 228 2.17 -13.92 -0.69
CA GLU A 228 1.71 -13.05 -1.76
C GLU A 228 1.11 -13.88 -2.89
N ILE A 229 0.01 -13.41 -3.46
CA ILE A 229 -0.56 -13.93 -4.70
C ILE A 229 0.12 -13.17 -5.85
N LEU A 230 0.70 -13.91 -6.80
CA LEU A 230 1.50 -13.34 -7.90
C LEU A 230 0.99 -13.71 -9.27
N ASP A 231 0.12 -14.72 -9.34
CA ASP A 231 -0.41 -15.26 -10.59
C ASP A 231 -1.89 -14.90 -10.67
N PHE A 232 -2.16 -13.82 -11.42
CA PHE A 232 -3.48 -13.26 -11.60
C PHE A 232 -4.04 -13.66 -12.96
N ALA A 233 -5.37 -13.71 -13.07
CA ALA A 233 -6.05 -13.85 -14.36
C ALA A 233 -5.87 -12.58 -15.20
N SER A 234 -5.87 -11.42 -14.55
CA SER A 234 -5.56 -10.13 -15.19
C SER A 234 -5.11 -9.09 -14.18
N GLU A 235 -4.26 -8.17 -14.61
CA GLU A 235 -3.88 -6.97 -13.86
C GLU A 235 -4.21 -5.75 -14.71
N GLN A 236 -5.06 -4.86 -14.19
CA GLN A 236 -5.60 -3.72 -14.92
C GLN A 236 -5.22 -2.43 -14.20
N VAL A 237 -4.33 -1.66 -14.82
CA VAL A 237 -3.90 -0.36 -14.27
C VAL A 237 -4.96 0.68 -14.61
N VAL A 238 -5.60 1.21 -13.58
CA VAL A 238 -6.65 2.23 -13.71
C VAL A 238 -6.22 3.53 -13.06
N ARG A 239 -6.83 4.62 -13.51
CA ARG A 239 -6.56 5.98 -13.07
C ARG A 239 -7.83 6.65 -12.55
N ASN A 240 -7.72 7.41 -11.48
CA ASN A 240 -8.76 8.28 -10.99
C ASN A 240 -8.82 9.51 -11.90
N PRO A 241 -9.90 9.72 -12.67
CA PRO A 241 -9.99 10.83 -13.61
C PRO A 241 -10.07 12.21 -12.94
N ARG A 242 -10.37 12.26 -11.63
CA ARG A 242 -10.40 13.50 -10.84
C ARG A 242 -9.10 13.76 -10.08
N GLY A 243 -8.14 12.86 -10.24
CA GLY A 243 -6.84 12.96 -9.62
C GLY A 243 -5.97 14.06 -10.23
N ASP A 244 -5.03 14.59 -9.46
CA ASP A 244 -4.08 15.62 -9.90
C ASP A 244 -2.61 15.26 -9.66
N CYS A 245 -2.34 14.01 -9.29
CA CYS A 245 -0.99 13.51 -9.04
C CYS A 245 -0.07 13.60 -10.22
N ASP A 246 -0.52 13.25 -11.42
CA ASP A 246 0.34 13.33 -12.60
C ASP A 246 0.87 14.74 -12.80
N ARG A 247 0.01 15.74 -12.55
CA ARG A 247 0.37 17.15 -12.63
C ARG A 247 1.38 17.51 -11.53
N GLN A 248 1.16 17.04 -10.30
CA GLN A 248 2.09 17.27 -9.18
C GLN A 248 3.47 16.64 -9.45
N ILE A 249 3.49 15.37 -9.88
CA ILE A 249 4.71 14.63 -10.25
C ILE A 249 5.43 15.33 -11.40
N ALA A 250 4.73 15.64 -12.49
CA ALA A 250 5.31 16.33 -13.64
C ALA A 250 5.88 17.70 -13.27
N SER A 251 5.23 18.44 -12.37
CA SER A 251 5.75 19.72 -11.87
C SER A 251 7.07 19.56 -11.12
N ARG A 252 7.23 18.48 -10.34
CA ARG A 252 8.49 18.20 -9.62
C ARG A 252 9.58 17.73 -10.56
N LEU A 253 9.26 16.86 -11.52
CA LEU A 253 10.22 16.40 -12.52
C LEU A 253 10.72 17.53 -13.42
N LYS A 254 9.88 18.53 -13.72
CA LYS A 254 10.32 19.75 -14.44
C LYS A 254 11.36 20.58 -13.69
N ALA A 255 11.36 20.52 -12.36
CA ALA A 255 12.32 21.24 -11.51
C ALA A 255 13.70 20.56 -11.44
N MET A 256 13.87 19.39 -12.08
CA MET A 256 15.18 18.75 -12.24
C MET A 256 16.11 19.47 -13.25
N LYS A 257 15.58 20.47 -13.96
CA LYS A 257 16.30 21.23 -14.99
C LYS A 257 17.12 22.35 -14.39
#